data_AF-T1A8X1-F1
#
_entry.id   AF-T1A8X1-F1
#
_cell.length_a   1.000
_cell.length_b   1.000
_cell.length_c   1.000
_cell.angle_alpha   90.00
_cell.angle_beta   90.00
_cell.angle_gamma   90.00
#
_symmetry.space_group_name_H-M   'P 1'
#
loop_
_entity.id
_entity.type
_entity.pdbx_description
1 polymer ?
#
loop_
_entity_poly.entity_id
_entity_poly.type
_entity_poly.pdbx_seq_one_letter_code
_entity_poly.pdbx_strand_id
1 'polypeptide(L)'
;LFDIRSGLKFDRPGFRSLLQAVQERRVSRVVVVHEDRLARFGVDLLRQVFAAYGTTLEVMEPTPQETPEHELAQDLLAIITSFSARLYGLRSHKTQQLLSRTRAVLRAP
;
A
#
# COMPACT_ATOMS: atom_id res chain seq x y z
N LEU A 1 10.08 -9.57 -9.11
CA LEU A 1 8.94 -8.70 -9.52
C LEU A 1 9.12 -7.35 -8.84
N PHE A 2 8.84 -6.24 -9.50
CA PHE A 2 8.85 -4.92 -8.88
C PHE A 2 7.71 -4.07 -9.43
N ASP A 3 7.24 -3.11 -8.63
CA ASP A 3 6.19 -2.17 -8.99
C ASP A 3 6.59 -0.75 -8.55
N ILE A 4 6.25 0.26 -9.34
CA ILE A 4 6.45 1.68 -8.99
C ILE A 4 5.07 2.31 -8.74
N ARG A 5 4.42 1.93 -7.63
CA ARG A 5 3.12 2.46 -7.18
C ARG A 5 2.96 2.27 -5.67
N SER A 6 2.09 3.09 -5.06
CA SER A 6 1.76 3.01 -3.62
C SER A 6 1.31 1.61 -3.19
N GLY A 7 1.72 1.22 -1.97
CA GLY A 7 1.31 -0.02 -1.30
C GLY A 7 -0.20 -0.09 -0.98
N LEU A 8 -0.96 0.99 -1.19
CA LEU A 8 -2.43 0.98 -1.12
C LEU A 8 -3.09 0.34 -2.35
N LYS A 9 -2.34 0.09 -3.44
CA LYS A 9 -2.87 -0.41 -4.70
C LYS A 9 -2.64 -1.92 -4.86
N PHE A 10 -3.73 -2.68 -4.83
CA PHE A 10 -3.73 -4.13 -5.07
C PHE A 10 -3.85 -4.50 -6.56
N ASP A 11 -3.99 -3.52 -7.45
CA ASP A 11 -4.03 -3.73 -8.91
C ASP A 11 -2.65 -3.62 -9.59
N ARG A 12 -1.58 -3.44 -8.79
CA ARG A 12 -0.19 -3.42 -9.23
C ARG A 12 0.13 -4.67 -10.07
N PRO A 13 0.70 -4.55 -11.29
CA PRO A 13 0.93 -5.70 -12.15
C PRO A 13 1.82 -6.75 -11.48
N GLY A 14 2.91 -6.34 -10.84
CA GLY A 14 3.80 -7.25 -10.13
C GLY A 14 3.10 -7.95 -8.96
N PHE A 15 2.33 -7.21 -8.17
CA PHE A 15 1.49 -7.77 -7.10
C PHE A 15 0.45 -8.77 -7.61
N ARG A 16 -0.24 -8.48 -8.73
CA ARG A 16 -1.19 -9.43 -9.34
C ARG A 16 -0.51 -10.70 -9.83
N SER A 17 0.63 -10.58 -10.50
CA SER A 17 1.43 -11.74 -10.93
C SER A 17 1.91 -12.56 -9.73
N LEU A 18 2.28 -11.92 -8.63
CA LEU A 18 2.63 -12.59 -7.38
C LEU A 18 1.45 -13.37 -6.82
N LEU A 19 0.27 -12.74 -6.68
CA LEU A 19 -0.94 -13.41 -6.19
C LEU A 19 -1.28 -14.64 -7.05
N GLN A 20 -1.24 -14.49 -8.37
CA GLN A 20 -1.50 -15.61 -9.28
C GLN A 20 -0.48 -16.74 -9.07
N ALA A 21 0.81 -16.41 -8.93
CA ALA A 21 1.84 -17.41 -8.71
C ALA A 21 1.70 -18.16 -7.37
N VAL A 22 1.23 -17.46 -6.32
CA VAL A 22 0.88 -18.06 -5.03
C VAL A 22 -0.33 -18.98 -5.18
N GLN A 23 -1.41 -18.52 -5.82
CA GLN A 23 -2.63 -19.31 -6.01
C GLN A 23 -2.41 -20.58 -6.83
N GLU A 24 -1.52 -20.51 -7.83
CA GLU A 24 -1.11 -21.66 -8.65
C GLU A 24 -0.03 -22.52 -7.97
N ARG A 25 0.32 -22.23 -6.71
CA ARG A 25 1.32 -22.96 -5.90
C ARG A 25 2.70 -23.04 -6.56
N ARG A 26 3.03 -22.05 -7.40
CA ARG A 26 4.32 -21.93 -8.10
C ARG A 26 5.39 -21.23 -7.25
N VAL A 27 5.02 -20.71 -6.07
CA VAL A 27 5.89 -19.98 -5.16
C VAL A 27 5.75 -20.54 -3.75
N SER A 28 6.84 -21.01 -3.16
CA SER A 28 6.87 -21.51 -1.77
C SER A 28 7.22 -20.44 -0.73
N ARG A 29 7.85 -19.33 -1.15
CA ARG A 29 8.27 -18.25 -0.26
C ARG A 29 8.23 -16.91 -0.98
N VAL A 30 7.70 -15.90 -0.30
CA VAL A 30 7.71 -14.49 -0.72
C VAL A 30 8.60 -13.75 0.26
N VAL A 31 9.60 -13.04 -0.26
CA VAL A 31 10.53 -12.26 0.54
C VAL A 31 10.38 -10.78 0.19
N VAL A 32 10.21 -9.95 1.20
CA VAL A 32 10.11 -8.49 1.06
C VAL A 32 11.09 -7.79 1.99
N VAL A 33 11.48 -6.58 1.63
CA VAL A 33 12.40 -5.74 2.45
C VAL A 33 11.64 -5.08 3.61
N HIS A 34 10.38 -4.71 3.41
CA HIS A 34 9.52 -4.22 4.47
C HIS A 34 8.10 -4.64 4.14
N GLU A 35 7.25 -4.76 5.15
CA GLU A 35 5.85 -5.14 4.95
C GLU A 35 5.08 -4.13 4.08
N ASP A 36 5.41 -2.84 4.19
CA ASP A 36 4.80 -1.76 3.41
C ASP A 36 5.10 -1.83 1.90
N ARG A 37 6.22 -2.46 1.50
CA ARG A 37 6.54 -2.77 0.10
C ARG A 37 5.58 -3.80 -0.48
N LEU A 38 5.07 -4.71 0.35
CA LEU A 38 4.04 -5.66 -0.05
C LEU A 38 2.68 -5.00 -0.08
N ALA A 39 2.25 -4.36 0.99
CA ALA A 39 0.99 -3.64 1.08
C ALA A 39 1.00 -2.69 2.27
N ARG A 40 0.34 -1.54 2.16
CA ARG A 40 0.23 -0.60 3.30
C ARG A 40 -0.71 -1.12 4.39
N PHE A 41 -1.72 -1.91 4.01
CA PHE A 41 -2.67 -2.55 4.93
C PHE A 41 -2.93 -3.98 4.50
N GLY A 42 -3.42 -4.80 5.43
CA GLY A 42 -3.83 -6.17 5.13
C GLY A 42 -2.67 -7.14 4.92
N VAL A 43 -1.46 -6.80 5.40
CA VAL A 43 -0.30 -7.71 5.32
C VAL A 43 -0.57 -8.99 6.11
N ASP A 44 -1.20 -8.91 7.30
CA ASP A 44 -1.61 -10.10 8.06
C ASP A 44 -2.61 -10.97 7.30
N LEU A 45 -3.54 -10.35 6.57
CA LEU A 45 -4.46 -11.09 5.70
C LEU A 45 -3.70 -11.77 4.57
N LEU A 46 -2.77 -11.06 3.92
CA LEU A 46 -1.93 -11.65 2.86
C LEU A 46 -1.08 -12.80 3.40
N ARG A 47 -0.54 -12.68 4.61
CA ARG A 47 0.21 -13.73 5.30
C ARG A 47 -0.65 -14.98 5.50
N GLN A 48 -1.90 -14.82 5.96
CA GLN A 48 -2.85 -15.93 6.10
C GLN A 48 -3.22 -16.56 4.74
N VAL A 49 -3.49 -15.73 3.73
CA VAL A 49 -3.80 -16.21 2.38
C VAL A 49 -2.62 -16.98 1.80
N PHE A 50 -1.40 -16.46 1.90
CA PHE A 50 -0.20 -17.12 1.38
C PHE A 50 0.02 -18.46 2.09
N ALA A 51 -0.13 -18.50 3.42
CA ALA A 51 -0.03 -19.73 4.19
C ALA A 51 -1.06 -20.78 3.74
N ALA A 52 -2.31 -20.38 3.42
CA ALA A 52 -3.34 -21.29 2.92
C ALA A 52 -2.97 -21.94 1.56
N TYR A 53 -2.12 -21.29 0.76
CA TYR A 53 -1.58 -21.84 -0.49
C TYR A 53 -0.21 -22.51 -0.34
N GLY A 54 0.32 -22.62 0.88
CA GLY A 54 1.62 -23.25 1.16
C GLY A 54 2.81 -22.31 0.89
N THR A 55 2.59 -21.01 0.92
CA THR A 55 3.61 -19.98 0.70
C THR A 55 3.92 -19.24 2.01
N THR A 56 5.19 -19.12 2.39
CA THR A 56 5.60 -18.30 3.54
C THR A 56 5.91 -16.86 3.13
N LEU A 57 5.54 -15.88 3.97
CA LEU A 57 5.93 -14.47 3.80
C LEU A 57 7.04 -14.11 4.79
N GLU A 58 8.16 -13.63 4.28
CA GLU A 58 9.31 -13.25 5.07
C GLU A 58 9.74 -11.81 4.80
N VAL A 59 10.15 -11.13 5.87
CA VAL A 59 10.55 -9.72 5.84
C VAL A 59 12.03 -9.66 6.20
N MET A 60 12.86 -9.18 5.29
CA MET A 60 14.26 -8.87 5.55
C MET A 60 14.30 -7.45 6.08
N GLU A 61 14.73 -7.15 7.31
CA GLU A 61 14.81 -5.76 7.78
C GLU A 61 16.18 -5.11 7.46
N PRO A 62 16.31 -4.26 6.43
CA PRO A 62 17.39 -3.28 6.33
C PRO A 62 16.87 -1.84 6.41
N THR A 63 17.73 -0.89 6.79
CA THR A 63 17.39 0.51 7.07
C THR A 63 16.83 1.27 5.83
N PRO A 64 15.83 2.16 5.98
CA PRO A 64 15.19 2.84 4.83
C PRO A 64 16.12 3.81 4.08
N GLN A 65 16.03 3.83 2.74
CA GLN A 65 16.69 4.80 1.85
C GLN A 65 15.82 6.04 1.53
N GLU A 66 14.50 5.96 1.76
CA GLU A 66 13.57 7.11 1.74
C GLU A 66 13.00 7.34 3.14
N THR A 67 12.74 8.59 3.51
CA THR A 67 12.16 8.93 4.81
C THR A 67 10.73 8.36 4.92
N PRO A 68 10.44 7.43 5.85
CA PRO A 68 9.12 6.81 6.04
C PRO A 68 7.96 7.82 6.10
N GLU A 69 8.24 9.03 6.56
CA GLU A 69 7.33 10.16 6.68
C GLU A 69 6.73 10.58 5.35
N HIS A 70 7.52 10.60 4.26
CA HIS A 70 7.04 11.04 2.96
C HIS A 70 6.02 10.07 2.36
N GLU A 71 6.34 8.78 2.38
CA GLU A 71 5.42 7.75 1.87
C GLU A 71 4.14 7.69 2.72
N LEU A 72 4.25 7.84 4.04
CA LEU A 72 3.10 7.88 4.95
C LEU A 72 2.19 9.07 4.65
N ALA A 73 2.76 10.25 4.41
CA ALA A 73 2.00 11.45 4.04
C ALA A 73 1.23 11.27 2.72
N GLN A 74 1.87 10.66 1.71
CA GLN A 74 1.20 10.36 0.43
C GLN A 74 0.03 9.38 0.61
N ASP A 75 0.20 8.35 1.42
CA ASP A 75 -0.83 7.36 1.64
C ASP A 75 -2.00 7.91 2.46
N LEU A 76 -1.74 8.74 3.47
CA LEU A 76 -2.79 9.45 4.19
C LEU A 76 -3.60 10.38 3.27
N LEU A 77 -2.93 11.11 2.36
CA LEU A 77 -3.61 11.91 1.33
C LEU A 77 -4.49 11.05 0.43
N ALA A 78 -4.01 9.88 0.00
CA ALA A 78 -4.78 8.96 -0.83
C ALA A 78 -6.03 8.43 -0.10
N ILE A 79 -5.91 8.08 1.18
CA ILE A 79 -7.03 7.65 2.04
C ILE A 79 -8.06 8.78 2.15
N ILE A 80 -7.65 9.97 2.58
CA ILE A 80 -8.55 11.12 2.74
C ILE A 80 -9.24 11.47 1.42
N THR A 81 -8.52 11.42 0.30
CA THR A 81 -9.10 11.64 -1.04
C THR A 81 -10.19 10.60 -1.35
N SER A 82 -9.92 9.32 -1.11
CA SER A 82 -10.89 8.24 -1.38
C SER A 82 -12.17 8.40 -0.55
N PHE A 83 -12.03 8.67 0.75
CA PHE A 83 -13.18 8.83 1.64
C PHE A 83 -13.98 10.11 1.34
N SER A 84 -13.31 11.25 1.18
CA SER A 84 -13.98 12.53 0.89
C SER A 84 -14.69 12.53 -0.46
N ALA A 85 -14.10 11.92 -1.48
CA ALA A 85 -14.74 11.69 -2.78
C ALA A 85 -16.06 10.92 -2.66
N ARG A 86 -16.12 9.89 -1.81
CA ARG A 86 -17.32 9.08 -1.59
C ARG A 86 -18.36 9.79 -0.73
N LEU A 87 -17.93 10.54 0.28
CA LEU A 87 -18.84 11.25 1.20
C LEU A 87 -19.45 12.50 0.57
N TYR A 88 -18.67 13.27 -0.18
CA TYR A 88 -19.08 14.60 -0.63
C TYR A 88 -19.06 14.77 -2.15
N GLY A 89 -18.47 13.82 -2.89
CA GLY A 89 -18.21 13.94 -4.32
C GLY A 89 -16.80 14.48 -4.60
N LEU A 90 -16.18 13.99 -5.68
CA LEU A 90 -14.82 14.34 -6.11
C LEU A 90 -14.59 15.84 -6.32
N ARG A 91 -15.60 16.55 -6.84
CA ARG A 91 -15.53 17.99 -7.15
C ARG A 91 -16.17 18.89 -6.10
N SER A 92 -16.58 18.34 -4.97
CA SER A 92 -17.22 19.14 -3.91
C SER A 92 -16.24 20.09 -3.25
N HIS A 93 -16.72 21.29 -2.92
CA HIS A 93 -15.95 22.29 -2.17
C HIS A 93 -15.43 21.73 -0.84
N LYS A 94 -16.21 20.87 -0.16
CA LYS A 94 -15.79 20.21 1.10
C LYS A 94 -14.58 19.29 0.88
N THR A 95 -14.59 18.50 -0.20
CA THR A 95 -13.47 17.63 -0.60
C THR A 95 -12.22 18.46 -0.88
N GLN A 96 -12.35 19.52 -1.67
CA GLN A 96 -11.22 20.39 -2.00
C GLN A 96 -10.63 21.07 -0.76
N GLN A 97 -11.47 21.57 0.13
CA GLN A 97 -11.05 22.21 1.40
C GLN A 97 -10.34 21.23 2.33
N LEU A 98 -10.84 19.99 2.45
CA LEU A 98 -10.19 18.97 3.28
C LEU A 98 -8.80 18.62 2.74
N LEU A 99 -8.69 18.40 1.43
CA LEU A 99 -7.43 18.05 0.80
C LEU A 99 -6.40 19.17 0.86
N SER A 100 -6.81 20.43 0.69
CA SER A 100 -5.90 21.57 0.80
C SER A 100 -5.34 21.72 2.23
N ARG A 101 -6.21 21.63 3.24
CA ARG A 101 -5.80 21.66 4.65
C ARG A 101 -4.88 20.51 5.01
N THR A 102 -5.23 19.29 4.59
CA THR A 102 -4.41 18.10 4.84
C THR A 102 -3.02 18.26 4.22
N ARG A 103 -2.92 18.74 2.98
CA ARG A 103 -1.63 19.00 2.33
C ARG A 103 -0.80 20.05 3.06
N ALA A 104 -1.42 21.08 3.63
CA ALA A 104 -0.70 22.11 4.38
C ALA A 104 -0.08 21.54 5.66
N VAL A 105 -0.81 20.68 6.39
CA VAL A 105 -0.32 20.02 7.60
C VAL A 105 0.80 19.03 7.28
N LEU A 106 0.64 18.22 6.23
CA LEU A 106 1.62 17.18 5.88
C LEU A 106 2.87 17.70 5.14
N ARG A 107 2.90 18.97 4.75
CA ARG A 107 4.07 19.64 4.15
C ARG A 107 4.77 20.59 5.12
N ALA A 108 4.24 20.77 6.33
CA ALA A 108 4.91 21.54 7.35
C ALA A 108 6.14 20.74 7.84
N PRO A 109 7.31 21.39 7.99
CA PRO A 109 8.53 20.75 8.48
C PRO A 109 8.36 20.21 9.90
#